data_AF-A0A4U1HMD7-F1
#
_entry.id   AF-A0A4U1HMD7-F1
#
_cell.length_a   1.000
_cell.length_b   1.000
_cell.length_c   1.000
_cell.angle_alpha   90.00
_cell.angle_beta   90.00
_cell.angle_gamma   90.00
#
_symmetry.space_group_name_H-M   'P 1'
#
loop_
_entity.id
_entity.type
_entity.pdbx_description
1 polymer ?
#
loop_
_entity_poly.entity_id
_entity_poly.type
_entity_poly.pdbx_seq_one_letter_code
_entity_poly.pdbx_strand_id
1 'polypeptide(L)'
;MDKHHLALEELAALAKKNTVNLSNLAAKSVACQKFIEAALPYLTAAQSVEISRAFREKIEDVMALMDDVALPAEYHSTLLEKTNELLDSLAARRA
;
A
#
# COMPACT_ATOMS: atom_id res chain seq x y z
N MET A 1 35.77 -0.17 -24.37
CA MET A 1 34.41 -0.74 -24.39
C MET A 1 33.48 0.30 -25.02
N ASP A 2 32.55 -0.13 -25.86
CA ASP A 2 31.61 0.75 -26.55
C ASP A 2 30.67 1.43 -25.53
N LYS A 3 30.41 2.72 -25.72
CA LYS A 3 29.51 3.54 -24.88
C LYS A 3 28.10 2.92 -24.80
N HIS A 4 27.66 2.27 -25.88
CA HIS A 4 26.38 1.58 -25.92
C HIS A 4 26.35 0.33 -25.01
N HIS A 5 27.47 -0.38 -24.87
CA HIS A 5 27.57 -1.55 -24.01
C HIS A 5 27.49 -1.17 -22.52
N LEU A 6 28.20 -0.10 -22.12
CA LEU A 6 28.15 0.43 -20.75
C LEU A 6 26.73 0.90 -20.37
N ALA A 7 26.04 1.59 -21.28
CA ALA A 7 24.66 2.03 -21.04
C ALA A 7 23.67 0.85 -20.88
N LEU A 8 23.87 -0.25 -21.61
CA LEU A 8 23.05 -1.46 -21.47
C LEU A 8 23.29 -2.17 -20.13
N GLU A 9 24.53 -2.23 -19.65
CA GLU A 9 24.86 -2.80 -18.34
C GLU A 9 24.26 -1.97 -17.20
N GLU A 10 24.33 -0.64 -17.29
CA GLU A 10 23.71 0.27 -16.32
C GLU A 10 22.17 0.12 -16.29
N LEU A 11 21.53 0.02 -17.45
CA LEU A 11 20.10 -0.24 -17.54
C LEU A 11 19.72 -1.60 -16.94
N ALA A 12 20.51 -2.64 -17.21
CA ALA A 12 20.27 -3.98 -16.64
C ALA A 12 20.43 -3.97 -15.12
N ALA A 13 21.43 -3.27 -14.59
CA ALA A 13 21.63 -3.11 -13.16
C ALA A 13 20.48 -2.34 -12.48
N LEU A 14 20.02 -1.24 -13.11
CA LEU A 14 18.89 -0.46 -12.61
C LEU A 14 17.58 -1.26 -12.64
N ALA A 15 17.32 -1.98 -13.73
CA ALA A 15 16.16 -2.86 -13.85
C ALA A 15 16.17 -3.92 -12.74
N LYS A 16 17.31 -4.61 -12.54
CA LYS A 16 17.47 -5.61 -11.48
C LYS A 16 17.20 -5.01 -10.09
N LYS A 17 17.77 -3.84 -9.79
CA LYS A 17 17.57 -3.15 -8.51
C LYS A 17 16.10 -2.79 -8.30
N ASN A 18 15.44 -2.25 -9.32
CA ASN A 18 14.02 -1.90 -9.26
C ASN A 18 13.15 -3.15 -9.07
N THR A 19 13.43 -4.24 -9.76
CA THR A 19 12.74 -5.52 -9.57
C THR A 19 12.86 -6.01 -8.13
N VAL A 20 14.07 -6.01 -7.55
CA VAL A 20 14.28 -6.42 -6.15
C VAL A 20 13.49 -5.52 -5.19
N ASN A 21 13.52 -4.20 -5.40
CA ASN A 21 12.77 -3.26 -4.57
C ASN A 21 11.25 -3.49 -4.65
N LEU A 22 10.72 -3.70 -5.86
CA LEU A 22 9.30 -4.00 -6.08
C LEU A 22 8.93 -5.36 -5.46
N SER A 23 9.75 -6.39 -5.61
CA SER A 23 9.52 -7.69 -4.97
C SER A 23 9.49 -7.58 -3.45
N ASN A 24 10.40 -6.80 -2.85
CA ASN A 24 10.41 -6.57 -1.40
C ASN A 24 9.19 -5.78 -0.93
N LEU A 25 8.75 -4.78 -1.69
CA LEU A 25 7.53 -4.03 -1.38
C LEU A 25 6.29 -4.92 -1.47
N ALA A 26 6.21 -5.76 -2.51
CA ALA A 26 5.12 -6.72 -2.68
C ALA A 26 5.09 -7.74 -1.53
N ALA A 27 6.24 -8.29 -1.13
CA ALA A 27 6.32 -9.23 -0.02
C ALA A 27 5.83 -8.60 1.30
N LYS A 28 6.22 -7.34 1.58
CA LYS A 28 5.71 -6.59 2.75
C LYS A 28 4.21 -6.36 2.68
N SER A 29 3.69 -5.95 1.52
CA SER A 29 2.25 -5.74 1.31
C SER A 29 1.45 -7.03 1.54
N VAL A 30 1.92 -8.16 0.99
CA VAL A 30 1.30 -9.47 1.22
C VAL A 30 1.30 -9.85 2.70
N ALA A 31 2.41 -9.65 3.42
CA ALA A 31 2.47 -9.94 4.85
C ALA A 31 1.48 -9.09 5.66
N CYS A 32 1.40 -7.78 5.39
CA CYS A 32 0.43 -6.89 6.04
C CYS A 32 -1.01 -7.28 5.71
N GLN A 33 -1.32 -7.60 4.45
CA GLN A 33 -2.64 -8.06 4.03
C GLN A 33 -3.04 -9.35 4.75
N LYS A 34 -2.15 -10.35 4.84
CA LYS A 34 -2.41 -11.59 5.56
C LYS A 34 -2.57 -11.39 7.06
N PHE A 35 -1.82 -10.47 7.65
CA PHE A 35 -2.00 -10.10 9.05
C PHE A 35 -3.39 -9.51 9.29
N ILE A 36 -3.84 -8.58 8.43
CA ILE A 36 -5.17 -7.97 8.52
C ILE A 36 -6.26 -9.03 8.37
N GLU A 37 -6.18 -9.90 7.35
CA GLU A 37 -7.13 -10.99 7.14
C GLU A 37 -7.22 -11.93 8.34
N ALA A 38 -6.09 -12.21 9.00
CA ALA A 38 -6.05 -13.05 10.19
C ALA A 38 -6.59 -12.35 11.44
N ALA A 39 -6.38 -11.04 11.59
CA ALA A 39 -6.77 -10.30 12.78
C ALA A 39 -8.23 -9.84 12.75
N LEU A 40 -8.72 -9.42 11.57
CA LEU A 40 -10.02 -8.77 11.40
C LEU A 40 -11.20 -9.58 11.95
N PRO A 41 -11.29 -10.92 11.79
CA PRO A 41 -12.40 -11.72 12.31
C PRO A 41 -12.51 -11.71 13.83
N TYR A 42 -11.42 -11.42 14.55
CA TYR A 42 -11.36 -11.43 16.01
C TYR A 42 -11.63 -10.06 16.63
N LEU A 43 -11.83 -9.02 15.82
CA LEU A 43 -12.20 -7.71 16.33
C LEU A 43 -13.64 -7.71 16.83
N THR A 44 -13.84 -7.10 17.99
CA THR A 44 -15.15 -6.74 18.51
C THR A 44 -15.74 -5.56 17.75
N ALA A 45 -17.06 -5.39 17.79
CA ALA A 45 -17.73 -4.25 17.15
C ALA A 45 -17.18 -2.90 17.60
N ALA A 46 -16.89 -2.73 18.90
CA ALA A 46 -16.30 -1.51 19.45
C ALA A 46 -14.90 -1.24 18.88
N GLN A 47 -14.03 -2.26 18.85
CA GLN A 47 -12.70 -2.14 18.25
C GLN A 47 -12.77 -1.84 16.76
N SER A 48 -13.71 -2.43 16.03
CA SER A 48 -13.91 -2.14 14.60
C SER A 48 -14.32 -0.69 14.35
N VAL A 49 -15.14 -0.09 15.23
CA VAL A 49 -15.49 1.35 15.15
C VAL A 49 -14.25 2.22 15.39
N GLU A 50 -13.51 1.94 16.47
CA GLU A 50 -12.31 2.71 16.82
C GLU A 50 -11.24 2.62 15.72
N ILE A 51 -10.97 1.42 15.23
CA ILE A 51 -9.99 1.19 14.15
C ILE A 51 -10.43 1.87 12.87
N SER A 52 -11.71 1.83 12.47
CA SER A 52 -12.15 2.54 11.27
C SER A 52 -11.93 4.05 11.37
N ARG A 53 -12.17 4.65 12.54
CA ARG A 53 -11.92 6.09 12.75
C ARG A 53 -10.42 6.38 12.61
N ALA A 54 -9.59 5.67 13.37
CA ALA A 54 -8.15 5.85 13.34
C ALA A 54 -7.56 5.58 11.95
N PHE A 55 -8.08 4.59 11.22
CA PHE A 55 -7.61 4.25 9.88
C PHE A 55 -7.92 5.37 8.87
N ARG A 56 -9.13 5.95 8.91
CA ARG A 56 -9.46 7.11 8.06
C ARG A 56 -8.54 8.30 8.33
N GLU A 57 -8.36 8.66 9.60
CA GLU A 57 -7.46 9.75 9.99
C GLU A 57 -6.04 9.52 9.46
N LYS A 58 -5.52 8.28 9.55
CA LYS A 58 -4.19 7.95 9.03
C LYS A 58 -4.09 7.99 7.50
N ILE A 59 -5.15 7.63 6.78
CA ILE A 59 -5.18 7.76 5.32
C ILE A 59 -5.29 9.23 4.91
N GLU A 60 -6.09 10.03 5.61
CA GLU A 60 -6.19 11.47 5.41
C GLU A 60 -4.83 12.16 5.64
N ASP A 61 -4.11 11.80 6.70
CA ASP A 61 -2.74 12.27 6.96
C ASP A 61 -1.81 11.97 5.77
N VAL A 62 -1.89 10.74 5.22
CA VAL A 62 -1.07 10.32 4.08
C VAL A 62 -1.46 11.07 2.81
N MET A 63 -2.76 11.24 2.55
CA MET A 63 -3.26 11.98 1.40
C MET A 63 -2.85 13.45 1.46
N ALA A 64 -2.91 14.09 2.63
CA ALA A 64 -2.48 15.47 2.82
C ALA A 64 -0.97 15.64 2.54
N LEU A 65 -0.14 14.67 2.95
CA LEU A 65 1.29 14.68 2.63
C LEU A 65 1.56 14.48 1.12
N MET A 66 0.62 13.85 0.42
CA MET A 66 0.73 13.58 -1.01
C MET A 66 0.26 14.75 -1.87
N ASP A 67 -0.51 15.70 -1.34
CA ASP A 67 -0.90 16.91 -2.08
C ASP A 67 0.33 17.73 -2.53
N ASP A 68 1.44 17.62 -1.79
CA ASP A 68 2.73 18.27 -2.12
C ASP A 68 3.60 17.47 -3.11
N VAL A 69 3.20 16.25 -3.49
CA VAL A 69 3.96 15.35 -4.36
C VAL A 69 3.08 14.83 -5.51
N ALA A 70 3.48 15.13 -6.75
CA ALA A 70 2.78 14.63 -7.94
C ALA A 70 2.93 13.10 -8.09
N LEU A 71 2.06 12.33 -7.43
CA LEU A 71 1.98 10.89 -7.57
C LEU A 71 1.08 10.50 -8.76
N PRO A 72 1.30 9.32 -9.37
CA PRO A 72 0.45 8.85 -10.46
C PRO A 72 -1.01 8.74 -10.02
N ALA A 73 -1.94 9.06 -10.90
CA ALA A 73 -3.37 8.95 -10.63
C ALA A 73 -3.77 7.50 -10.24
N GLU A 74 -3.11 6.52 -10.84
CA GLU A 74 -3.28 5.10 -10.52
C GLU A 74 -2.92 4.79 -9.07
N TYR A 75 -1.87 5.42 -8.53
CA TYR A 75 -1.48 5.24 -7.13
C TYR A 75 -2.59 5.72 -6.19
N HIS A 76 -3.13 6.90 -6.44
CA HIS A 76 -4.23 7.46 -5.64
C HIS A 76 -5.48 6.57 -5.73
N SER A 77 -5.85 6.14 -6.94
CA SER A 77 -7.01 5.29 -7.14
C SER A 77 -6.87 3.97 -6.38
N THR A 78 -5.72 3.30 -6.50
CA THR A 78 -5.46 2.04 -5.79
C THR A 78 -5.45 2.21 -4.27
N LEU A 79 -4.90 3.32 -3.75
CA LEU A 79 -4.89 3.61 -2.31
C LEU A 79 -6.33 3.79 -1.79
N LEU A 80 -7.15 4.56 -2.49
CA LEU A 80 -8.54 4.81 -2.10
C LEU A 80 -9.41 3.54 -2.21
N GLU A 81 -9.26 2.78 -3.30
CA GLU A 81 -9.93 1.48 -3.47
C GLU A 81 -9.61 0.55 -2.30
N LYS A 82 -8.32 0.37 -2.00
CA LYS A 82 -7.91 -0.52 -0.91
C LYS A 82 -8.38 -0.02 0.47
N THR A 83 -8.38 1.29 0.67
CA THR A 83 -8.89 1.91 1.90
C THR A 83 -10.38 1.60 2.08
N ASN A 84 -11.18 1.77 1.03
CA ASN A 84 -12.61 1.51 1.07
C ASN A 84 -12.91 0.03 1.34
N GLU A 85 -12.21 -0.91 0.67
CA GLU A 85 -12.35 -2.35 0.93
C GLU A 85 -12.16 -2.70 2.42
N LEU A 86 -11.13 -2.14 3.05
CA LEU A 86 -10.83 -2.38 4.46
C LEU A 86 -11.87 -1.73 5.39
N LEU A 87 -12.36 -0.54 5.04
CA LEU A 87 -13.43 0.13 5.79
C LEU A 87 -14.74 -0.63 5.71
N ASP A 88 -15.09 -1.19 4.55
CA ASP A 88 -16.27 -2.03 4.36
C ASP A 88 -16.15 -3.32 5.17
N SER A 89 -14.96 -3.91 5.17
CA SER A 89 -14.67 -5.11 5.96
C SER A 89 -14.81 -4.84 7.47
N LEU A 90 -14.39 -3.66 7.95
CA LEU A 90 -14.61 -3.22 9.33
C LEU A 90 -16.09 -2.88 9.62
N ALA A 91 -16.82 -2.33 8.66
CA ALA A 91 -18.24 -2.02 8.81
C ALA A 91 -19.08 -3.29 8.95
N ALA A 92 -18.75 -4.34 8.21
CA ALA A 92 -19.39 -5.65 8.31
C ALA A 92 -19.24 -6.30 9.70
N ARG A 93 -18.27 -5.87 10.52
CA ARG A 93 -18.07 -6.33 11.91
C ARG A 93 -18.94 -5.61 12.93
N ARG A 94 -19.63 -4.54 12.52
CA ARG A 94 -20.53 -3.76 13.38
C ARG A 94 -21.98 -4.26 13.31
N ALA A 95 -22.33 -4.97 12.25
CA ALA A 95 -23.64 -5.57 12.02
C ALA A 95 -23.78 -6.85 12.88
#